data_AF-A0A956DZV0-F1
#
_entry.id   AF-A0A956DZV0-F1
#
_cell.length_a   1.000
_cell.length_b   1.000
_cell.length_c   1.000
_cell.angle_alpha   90.00
_cell.angle_beta   90.00
_cell.angle_gamma   90.00
#
_symmetry.space_group_name_H-M   'P 1'
#
loop_
_entity.id
_entity.type
_entity.pdbx_description
1 polymer ?
#
loop_
_entity_poly.entity_id
_entity_poly.type
_entity_poly.pdbx_seq_one_letter_code
_entity_poly.pdbx_strand_id
1 'polypeptide(L)'
;MEAVGNAGSRQWRVARGTRRAAPVGYIARELGLMDDLDVLAVLNRQRATGELFCEAATALQLLSPDAARRVLEEQRARRSEELRVEPG
;
A
#
# COMPACT_ATOMS: atom_id res chain seq x y z
N MET A 1 3.44 3.49 33.81
CA MET A 1 3.01 2.90 32.53
C MET A 1 3.25 3.94 31.47
N GLU A 2 4.44 3.95 30.89
CA GLU A 2 4.81 4.93 29.85
C GLU A 2 4.73 4.25 28.49
N ALA A 3 3.95 4.84 27.58
CA ALA A 3 3.87 4.44 26.19
C ALA A 3 5.20 4.77 25.51
N VAL A 4 5.96 3.74 25.13
CA VAL A 4 7.18 3.91 24.35
C VAL A 4 6.78 4.16 22.90
N GLY A 5 6.58 5.43 22.56
CA GLY A 5 6.60 5.87 21.17
C GLY A 5 8.04 5.76 20.65
N ASN A 6 8.31 4.80 19.77
CA ASN A 6 9.58 4.76 19.07
C ASN A 6 9.40 5.26 17.63
N ALA A 7 9.74 6.54 17.46
CA ALA A 7 9.93 7.20 16.20
C ALA A 7 11.10 6.54 15.44
N GLY A 8 10.75 5.76 14.42
CA GLY A 8 11.70 5.17 13.49
C GLY A 8 11.31 5.48 12.05
N SER A 9 11.19 6.77 11.72
CA SER A 9 10.95 7.27 10.37
C SER A 9 12.07 6.87 9.41
N ARG A 10 12.05 5.62 8.92
CA ARG A 10 12.78 5.26 7.70
C ARG A 10 12.02 5.84 6.54
N GLN A 11 12.44 7.05 6.19
CA GLN A 11 12.08 7.77 4.98
C GLN A 11 12.21 6.83 3.78
N TRP A 12 11.09 6.25 3.34
CA TRP A 12 10.97 5.58 2.05
C TRP A 12 11.23 6.66 0.99
N ARG A 13 12.48 6.77 0.57
CA ARG A 13 12.89 7.68 -0.50
C ARG A 13 12.29 7.12 -1.78
N VAL A 14 11.06 7.54 -2.09
CA VAL A 14 10.43 7.29 -3.37
C VAL A 14 11.38 7.85 -4.41
N ALA A 15 11.89 7.01 -5.30
CA ALA A 15 12.73 7.44 -6.39
C ALA A 15 11.96 8.51 -7.19
N ARG A 16 12.36 9.78 -7.05
CA ARG A 16 11.86 10.86 -7.91
C ARG A 16 12.31 10.51 -9.33
N GLY A 17 11.40 10.00 -10.16
CA GLY A 17 11.77 9.70 -11.55
C GLY A 17 10.82 8.85 -12.38
N THR A 18 9.75 8.28 -11.84
CA THR A 18 8.75 7.60 -12.68
C THR A 18 7.34 7.96 -12.25
N ARG A 19 6.50 8.47 -13.17
CA ARG A 19 5.04 8.60 -13.05
C ARG A 19 4.38 7.22 -12.94
N ARG A 20 4.81 6.40 -11.98
CA ARG A 20 4.20 5.11 -11.69
C ARG A 20 3.22 5.33 -10.57
N ALA A 21 1.96 4.99 -10.82
CA ALA A 21 0.89 4.93 -9.83
C ALA A 21 1.41 4.44 -8.48
N ALA A 22 0.95 5.10 -7.40
CA ALA A 22 1.39 4.79 -6.05
C ALA A 22 1.31 3.28 -5.75
N PRO A 23 2.32 2.69 -5.09
CA PRO A 23 2.30 1.27 -4.71
C PRO A 23 1.04 0.95 -3.88
N VAL A 24 0.45 -0.23 -4.05
CA VAL A 24 -0.80 -0.63 -3.38
C VAL A 24 -0.71 -0.50 -1.85
N GLY A 25 0.44 -0.85 -1.25
CA GLY A 25 0.66 -0.67 0.19
C GLY A 25 0.66 0.78 0.66
N TYR A 26 1.07 1.73 -0.19
CA TYR A 26 1.00 3.16 0.12
C TYR A 26 -0.45 3.65 0.16
N ILE A 27 -1.28 3.20 -0.79
CA ILE A 27 -2.71 3.51 -0.83
C ILE A 27 -3.42 2.94 0.40
N ALA A 28 -3.14 1.69 0.77
CA ALA A 28 -3.70 1.07 1.97
C ALA A 28 -3.38 1.88 3.25
N ARG A 29 -2.16 2.42 3.34
CA ARG A 29 -1.75 3.29 4.45
C ARG A 29 -2.44 4.65 4.43
N GLU A 30 -2.52 5.32 3.27
CA GLU A 30 -3.21 6.61 3.16
C GLU A 30 -4.70 6.51 3.50
N LEU A 31 -5.33 5.38 3.19
CA LEU A 31 -6.72 5.09 3.57
C LEU A 31 -6.88 4.74 5.05
N GLY A 32 -5.78 4.68 5.83
CA GLY A 32 -5.79 4.29 7.24
C GLY A 32 -6.18 2.84 7.48
N LEU A 33 -6.09 1.99 6.45
CA LEU A 33 -6.48 0.57 6.53
C LEU A 33 -5.34 -0.32 7.04
N MET A 34 -4.10 0.16 6.95
CA MET A 34 -2.90 -0.54 7.38
C MET A 34 -1.87 0.47 7.91
N ASP A 35 -1.07 0.07 8.88
CA ASP A 35 0.10 0.84 9.28
C ASP A 35 1.39 0.38 8.56
N ASP A 36 2.53 0.98 8.90
CA ASP A 36 3.81 0.64 8.27
C ASP A 36 4.27 -0.80 8.58
N LEU A 37 3.95 -1.34 9.77
CA LEU A 37 4.32 -2.70 10.15
C LEU A 37 3.47 -3.72 9.40
N ASP A 38 2.18 -3.44 9.25
CA ASP A 38 1.26 -4.26 8.48
C ASP A 38 1.71 -4.34 7.01
N VAL A 39 2.04 -3.20 6.40
CA VAL A 39 2.56 -3.16 5.02
C VAL A 39 3.84 -3.98 4.88
N LEU A 40 4.76 -3.88 5.85
CA LEU A 40 5.99 -4.67 5.87
C LEU A 40 5.70 -6.17 5.97
N ALA A 41 4.73 -6.59 6.79
CA ALA A 41 4.34 -7.99 6.93
C ALA A 41 3.79 -8.54 5.61
N VAL A 42 2.95 -7.78 4.91
CA VAL A 42 2.43 -8.15 3.58
C VAL A 42 3.57 -8.29 2.57
N LEU A 43 4.47 -7.31 2.50
CA LEU A 43 5.61 -7.34 1.56
C LEU A 43 6.53 -8.54 1.80
N ASN A 44 6.77 -8.90 3.06
CA ASN A 44 7.55 -10.09 3.40
C ASN A 44 6.83 -11.37 2.96
N ARG A 45 5.52 -11.46 3.15
CA ARG A 45 4.73 -12.59 2.67
C ARG A 45 4.76 -12.68 1.14
N GLN A 46 4.53 -11.58 0.43
CA GLN A 46 4.61 -11.57 -1.04
C GLN A 46 5.96 -12.08 -1.56
N ARG A 47 7.06 -11.73 -0.89
CA ARG A 47 8.39 -12.24 -1.26
C ARG A 47 8.53 -13.75 -1.04
N ALA A 48 7.86 -14.28 -0.03
CA ALA A 48 7.90 -15.71 0.29
C ALA A 48 6.95 -16.55 -0.58
N THR A 49 5.79 -16.01 -0.97
CA THR A 49 4.71 -16.77 -1.63
C THR A 49 4.49 -16.41 -3.10
N GLY A 50 4.91 -15.22 -3.53
CA GLY A 50 4.61 -14.69 -4.87
C GLY A 50 3.17 -14.15 -5.04
N GLU A 51 2.38 -14.11 -3.97
CA GLU A 51 1.00 -13.60 -3.98
C GLU A 51 0.93 -12.10 -4.30
N LEU A 52 -0.23 -11.63 -4.78
CA LEU A 52 -0.49 -10.20 -4.92
C LEU A 52 -0.68 -9.54 -3.55
N PHE A 53 -0.50 -8.22 -3.47
CA PHE A 53 -0.47 -7.50 -2.19
C PHE A 53 -1.78 -7.70 -1.41
N CYS A 54 -2.92 -7.48 -2.07
CA CYS A 54 -4.24 -7.64 -1.43
C CYS A 54 -4.56 -9.10 -1.05
N GLU A 55 -4.05 -10.07 -1.82
CA GLU A 55 -4.22 -11.50 -1.50
C GLU A 55 -3.42 -11.86 -0.24
N ALA A 56 -2.15 -11.47 -0.20
CA ALA A 56 -1.29 -11.64 0.96
C ALA A 56 -1.83 -10.92 2.20
N ALA A 57 -2.36 -9.70 2.05
CA ALA A 57 -2.96 -8.94 3.13
C ALA A 57 -4.25 -9.59 3.68
N THR A 58 -5.08 -10.16 2.79
CA THR A 58 -6.29 -10.88 3.20
C THR A 58 -5.94 -12.21 3.88
N ALA A 59 -4.94 -12.93 3.37
CA ALA A 59 -4.45 -14.16 3.97
C ALA A 59 -3.85 -13.96 5.37
N LEU A 60 -3.26 -12.78 5.63
CA LEU A 60 -2.78 -12.37 6.95
C LEU A 60 -3.89 -11.77 7.85
N GLN A 61 -5.13 -11.69 7.36
CA GLN A 61 -6.26 -11.05 8.05
C GLN A 61 -6.02 -9.56 8.37
N LEU A 62 -5.09 -8.90 7.67
CA LEU A 62 -4.79 -7.48 7.83
C LEU A 62 -5.74 -6.59 7.01
N LEU A 63 -6.30 -7.14 5.93
CA LEU A 63 -7.38 -6.50 5.18
C LEU A 63 -8.58 -7.45 5.10
N SER A 64 -9.78 -6.89 5.30
CA SER A 64 -11.00 -7.57 4.89
C SER A 64 -11.14 -7.54 3.35
N PRO A 65 -11.90 -8.45 2.74
CA PRO A 65 -12.17 -8.43 1.30
C PRO A 65 -12.73 -7.09 0.81
N ASP A 66 -13.60 -6.45 1.59
CA ASP A 66 -14.14 -5.13 1.28
C ASP A 66 -13.09 -4.02 1.35
N ALA A 67 -12.21 -4.06 2.36
CA ALA A 67 -11.11 -3.10 2.47
C ALA A 67 -10.12 -3.27 1.31
N ALA A 68 -9.79 -4.50 0.94
CA ALA A 68 -8.96 -4.81 -0.21
C ALA A 68 -9.57 -4.27 -1.52
N ARG A 69 -10.89 -4.43 -1.71
CA ARG A 69 -11.61 -3.87 -2.85
C ARG A 69 -11.48 -2.34 -2.91
N ARG A 70 -11.66 -1.65 -1.78
CA ARG A 70 -11.51 -0.18 -1.70
C ARG A 70 -10.11 0.29 -2.10
N VAL A 71 -9.07 -0.41 -1.64
CA VAL A 71 -7.68 -0.10 -2.03
C VAL A 71 -7.48 -0.24 -3.54
N LEU A 72 -8.02 -1.30 -4.15
CA LEU A 72 -7.90 -1.54 -5.59
C LEU A 72 -8.71 -0.52 -6.42
N GLU A 73 -9.90 -0.13 -5.95
CA GLU A 73 -10.70 0.92 -6.58
C GLU A 73 -9.97 2.28 -6.58
N GLU A 74 -9.40 2.66 -5.43
CA GLU A 74 -8.60 3.88 -5.30
C GLU A 74 -7.36 3.85 -6.21
N GLN A 75 -6.67 2.71 -6.29
CA GLN A 75 -5.54 2.54 -7.20
C GLN A 75 -5.95 2.72 -8.68
N ARG A 76 -7.09 2.15 -9.07
CA ARG A 76 -7.62 2.27 -10.43
C ARG A 76 -8.03 3.72 -10.73
N ALA A 77 -8.66 4.40 -9.79
CA ALA A 77 -9.06 5.80 -9.95
C ALA A 77 -7.85 6.69 -10.20
N ARG A 78 -6.80 6.58 -9.37
CA ARG A 78 -5.55 7.34 -9.53
C ARG A 78 -4.84 7.05 -10.85
N ARG A 79 -4.76 5.77 -11.25
CA ARG A 79 -4.19 5.39 -12.56
C ARG A 79 -5.00 5.97 -13.72
N SER A 80 -6.32 5.96 -13.62
CA SER A 80 -7.20 6.52 -14.66
C SER A 80 -7.08 8.03 -14.75
N GLU A 81 -6.88 8.72 -13.63
CA GLU A 81 -6.65 10.16 -13.61
C GLU A 81 -5.30 10.48 -14.26
N GLU A 82 -4.22 9.80 -13.87
CA GLU A 82 -2.89 9.93 -14.48
C GLU A 82 -2.90 9.75 -16.00
N LEU A 83 -3.63 8.75 -16.52
CA LEU A 83 -3.74 8.48 -17.96
C LEU A 83 -4.59 9.52 -18.71
N ARG A 84 -5.55 10.18 -18.04
CA ARG A 84 -6.34 11.26 -18.64
C ARG A 84 -5.56 12.56 -18.81
N VAL A 85 -4.47 12.75 -18.06
CA VAL A 85 -3.63 13.96 -18.14
C VAL A 85 -2.58 13.88 -19.26
N GLU A 86 -2.59 12.84 -20.11
CA GLU A 86 -1.79 12.82 -21.35
C GLU A 86 -2.62 13.21 -22.59
N PRO A 87 -2.75 14.52 -22.85
CA PRO A 87 -2.70 15.03 -24.21
C PRO A 87 -1.49 15.96 -24.36
N GLY A 88 -0.49 15.49 -25.11
CA GLY A 88 0.70 16.23 -25.50
C GLY A 88 1.43 15.52 -26.61
#